data_AF-Q2T6H8-F1
#
_entry.id   AF-Q2T6H8-F1
#
_cell.length_a   1.000
_cell.length_b   1.000
_cell.length_c   1.000
_cell.angle_alpha   90.00
_cell.angle_beta   90.00
_cell.angle_gamma   90.00
#
_symmetry.space_group_name_H-M   'P 1'
#
loop_
_entity.id
_entity.type
_entity.pdbx_description
1 polymer ?
#
loop_
_entity_poly.entity_id
_entity_poly.type
_entity_poly.pdbx_seq_one_letter_code
_entity_poly.pdbx_strand_id
1 'polypeptide(L)'
;MKDIDEIRRDNLRLLETECGSPTAAAKMLDMSLAQYANLRDGARDSQTGKKRGMRKDTARRIEEAAGKPRGWLDIDHERNSPSPKAGSRTPAGWERLDAGGRAQVEAFIKGLLARPPHPDPEDDDRPAGD
;
A
#
# COMPACT_ATOMS: atom_id res chain seq x y z
N MET A 1 9.68 1.25 -11.65
CA MET A 1 8.22 1.08 -11.63
C MET A 1 7.99 -0.41 -11.58
N LYS A 2 7.32 -0.94 -10.55
CA LYS A 2 7.04 -2.39 -10.46
C LYS A 2 5.89 -2.71 -11.40
N ASP A 3 5.97 -3.83 -12.11
CA ASP A 3 4.86 -4.34 -12.89
C ASP A 3 3.77 -4.92 -11.97
N ILE A 4 2.52 -5.00 -12.46
CA ILE A 4 1.40 -5.57 -11.69
C ILE A 4 1.70 -7.00 -11.22
N ASP A 5 2.41 -7.78 -12.03
CA ASP A 5 2.80 -9.14 -11.66
C ASP A 5 3.87 -9.17 -10.56
N GLU A 6 4.74 -8.15 -10.49
CA GLU A 6 5.70 -8.00 -9.39
C GLU A 6 4.99 -7.62 -8.10
N ILE A 7 4.08 -6.65 -8.16
CA ILE A 7 3.27 -6.22 -7.01
C ILE A 7 2.49 -7.41 -6.42
N ARG A 8 1.82 -8.20 -7.28
CA ARG A 8 1.08 -9.39 -6.83
C ARG A 8 1.96 -10.41 -6.12
N ARG A 9 3.19 -10.64 -6.60
CA ARG A 9 4.14 -11.57 -5.97
C ARG A 9 4.63 -11.07 -4.62
N ASP A 10 4.93 -9.79 -4.52
CA ASP A 10 5.36 -9.18 -3.25
C ASP A 10 4.21 -9.24 -2.22
N ASN A 11 2.98 -8.99 -2.66
CA ASN A 11 1.80 -9.11 -1.81
C ASN A 11 1.50 -10.54 -1.36
N LEU A 12 1.81 -11.55 -2.17
CA LEU A 12 1.78 -12.95 -1.71
C LEU A 12 2.79 -13.19 -0.58
N ARG A 13 4.00 -12.64 -0.66
CA ARG A 13 4.99 -12.76 0.43
C ARG A 13 4.54 -12.05 1.70
N LEU A 14 3.79 -10.95 1.57
CA LEU A 14 3.15 -10.31 2.72
C LEU A 14 2.12 -11.24 3.36
N LEU A 15 1.25 -11.87 2.57
CA LEU A 15 0.31 -12.89 3.10
C LEU A 15 1.04 -14.06 3.76
N GLU A 16 2.15 -14.53 3.18
CA GLU A 16 3.01 -15.56 3.80
C GLU A 16 3.53 -15.13 5.17
N THR A 17 3.95 -13.87 5.28
CA THR A 17 4.47 -13.30 6.53
C THR A 17 3.36 -13.12 7.56
N GLU A 18 2.17 -12.66 7.16
CA GLU A 18 0.97 -12.57 8.02
C GLU A 18 0.52 -13.94 8.53
N CYS A 19 0.60 -14.98 7.68
CA CYS A 19 0.27 -16.36 8.04
C CYS A 19 1.38 -17.09 8.79
N GLY A 20 2.60 -16.54 8.81
CA GLY A 20 3.80 -17.12 9.43
C GLY A 20 4.46 -18.28 8.67
N SER A 21 3.80 -18.88 7.67
CA SER A 21 4.41 -19.91 6.82
C SER A 21 3.73 -20.04 5.45
N PRO A 22 4.46 -20.49 4.42
CA PRO A 22 3.90 -20.71 3.08
C PRO A 22 2.88 -21.85 3.04
N THR A 23 2.98 -22.84 3.93
CA THR A 23 1.97 -23.90 4.09
C THR A 23 0.67 -23.37 4.69
N ALA A 24 0.75 -22.48 5.68
CA ALA A 24 -0.42 -21.83 6.26
C ALA A 24 -1.11 -20.92 5.24
N ALA A 25 -0.35 -20.14 4.48
CA ALA A 25 -0.89 -19.31 3.40
C ALA A 25 -1.57 -20.17 2.31
N ALA A 26 -0.92 -21.25 1.85
CA ALA A 26 -1.53 -22.15 0.87
C ALA A 26 -2.83 -22.79 1.37
N LYS A 27 -2.87 -23.21 2.65
CA LYS A 27 -4.06 -23.77 3.29
C LYS A 27 -5.18 -22.75 3.44
N MET A 28 -4.85 -21.50 3.79
CA MET A 28 -5.82 -20.41 3.84
C MET A 28 -6.44 -20.14 2.48
N LEU A 29 -5.65 -20.23 1.42
CA LEU A 29 -6.07 -19.97 0.04
C LEU A 29 -6.67 -21.20 -0.67
N ASP A 30 -6.92 -22.30 0.07
CA ASP A 30 -7.43 -23.57 -0.43
C ASP A 30 -6.68 -24.09 -1.67
N MET A 31 -5.34 -24.00 -1.66
CA MET A 31 -4.49 -24.45 -2.76
C MET A 31 -3.30 -25.28 -2.27
N SER A 32 -2.69 -26.03 -3.18
CA SER A 32 -1.49 -26.79 -2.84
C SER A 32 -0.28 -25.86 -2.64
N LEU A 33 0.64 -26.25 -1.76
CA LEU A 33 1.90 -25.53 -1.52
C LEU A 33 2.68 -25.30 -2.83
N ALA A 34 2.67 -26.28 -3.74
CA ALA A 34 3.33 -26.18 -5.04
C ALA A 34 2.68 -25.11 -5.94
N GLN A 35 1.34 -25.04 -5.97
CA GLN A 35 0.64 -23.98 -6.70
C GLN A 35 0.95 -22.60 -6.12
N TYR A 36 0.93 -22.48 -4.80
CA TYR A 36 1.28 -21.24 -4.10
C TYR A 36 2.71 -20.80 -4.41
N ALA A 37 3.70 -21.69 -4.27
CA ALA A 37 5.10 -21.42 -4.55
C ALA A 37 5.32 -21.01 -6.02
N ASN A 38 4.65 -21.67 -6.96
CA ASN A 38 4.72 -21.32 -8.39
C ASN A 38 4.19 -19.90 -8.67
N LEU A 39 3.12 -19.49 -7.98
CA LEU A 39 2.55 -18.15 -8.09
C LEU A 39 3.46 -17.10 -7.43
N ARG A 40 4.00 -17.40 -6.25
CA ARG A 40 4.89 -16.52 -5.48
C ARG A 40 6.22 -16.29 -6.19
N ASP A 41 6.87 -17.36 -6.63
CA ASP A 41 8.22 -17.30 -7.20
C ASP A 41 8.18 -16.88 -8.68
N GLY A 42 7.01 -17.00 -9.31
CA GLY A 42 6.76 -16.68 -10.70
C GLY A 42 7.46 -17.70 -11.58
N ALA A 43 6.83 -18.87 -11.74
CA ALA A 43 7.34 -19.96 -12.58
C ALA A 43 7.82 -19.40 -13.94
N ARG A 44 9.09 -19.67 -14.29
CA ARG A 44 9.67 -19.19 -15.55
C ARG A 44 8.99 -19.87 -16.71
N ASP A 45 8.52 -19.07 -17.66
CA ASP A 45 8.04 -19.59 -18.93
C ASP A 45 9.25 -20.06 -19.75
N SER A 46 9.31 -21.37 -20.01
CA SER A 46 10.43 -22.02 -20.71
C SER A 46 10.58 -21.59 -22.17
N GLN A 47 9.58 -20.90 -22.74
CA GLN A 47 9.57 -20.49 -24.14
C GLN A 47 9.97 -19.01 -24.32
N THR A 48 9.77 -18.18 -23.30
CA THR A 48 10.08 -16.73 -23.36
C THR A 48 11.09 -16.27 -22.30
N GLY A 49 11.46 -17.14 -21.35
CA GLY A 49 12.33 -16.82 -20.22
C GLY A 49 11.70 -15.87 -19.18
N LYS A 50 10.51 -15.33 -19.45
CA LYS A 50 9.79 -14.40 -18.57
C LYS A 50 9.04 -15.16 -17.49
N LYS A 51 8.99 -14.61 -16.28
CA LYS A 51 8.17 -15.18 -15.19
C LYS A 51 6.71 -15.14 -15.62
N ARG A 52 5.97 -16.24 -15.46
CA ARG A 52 4.54 -16.28 -15.75
C ARG A 52 3.81 -15.26 -14.89
N GLY A 53 3.00 -14.45 -15.54
CA GLY A 53 2.13 -13.49 -14.89
C GLY A 53 0.98 -14.17 -14.16
N MET A 54 0.49 -13.54 -13.09
CA MET A 54 -0.67 -14.02 -12.37
C MET A 54 -1.92 -13.54 -13.10
N ARG A 55 -2.82 -14.45 -13.49
CA ARG A 55 -4.08 -14.06 -14.14
C ARG A 55 -4.96 -13.28 -13.16
N LYS A 56 -5.73 -12.32 -13.68
CA LYS A 56 -6.65 -11.51 -12.87
C LYS A 56 -7.61 -12.39 -12.07
N ASP A 57 -8.16 -13.43 -12.67
CA ASP A 57 -9.11 -14.34 -11.99
C ASP A 57 -8.46 -15.09 -10.82
N THR A 58 -7.21 -15.50 -10.99
CA THR A 58 -6.43 -16.12 -9.90
C THR A 58 -6.20 -15.14 -8.77
N ALA A 59 -5.83 -13.89 -9.09
CA ALA A 59 -5.65 -12.84 -8.08
C ALA A 59 -6.96 -12.59 -7.31
N ARG A 60 -8.11 -12.49 -8.00
CA ARG A 60 -9.41 -12.29 -7.33
C ARG A 60 -9.77 -13.44 -6.38
N ARG A 61 -9.55 -14.69 -6.81
CA ARG A 61 -9.80 -15.87 -5.96
C ARG A 61 -8.92 -15.86 -4.71
N ILE A 62 -7.66 -15.44 -4.84
CA ILE A 62 -6.74 -15.33 -3.70
C ILE A 62 -7.20 -14.23 -2.74
N GLU A 63 -7.61 -13.07 -3.26
CA GLU A 63 -8.16 -11.97 -2.45
C GLU A 63 -9.37 -12.44 -1.63
N GLU A 64 -10.30 -13.14 -2.27
CA GLU A 64 -11.51 -13.68 -1.65
C GLU A 64 -11.17 -14.72 -0.57
N ALA A 65 -10.31 -15.69 -0.88
CA ALA A 65 -9.90 -16.73 0.07
C ALA A 65 -9.09 -16.18 1.25
N ALA A 66 -8.31 -15.12 1.03
CA ALA A 66 -7.59 -14.40 2.10
C ALA A 66 -8.48 -13.43 2.89
N GLY A 67 -9.75 -13.24 2.52
CA GLY A 67 -10.64 -12.26 3.13
C GLY A 67 -10.20 -10.80 2.91
N LYS A 68 -9.43 -10.54 1.85
CA LYS A 68 -8.94 -9.19 1.50
C LYS A 68 -9.89 -8.51 0.49
N PRO A 69 -9.95 -7.17 0.46
CA PRO A 69 -10.78 -6.47 -0.49
C PRO A 69 -10.33 -6.72 -1.93
N ARG A 70 -11.28 -6.67 -2.87
CA ARG A 70 -10.98 -6.76 -4.30
C ARG A 70 -10.02 -5.66 -4.70
N GLY A 71 -8.89 -6.01 -5.29
CA GLY A 71 -7.84 -5.08 -5.72
C GLY A 71 -6.66 -5.05 -4.76
N TRP A 72 -6.74 -5.73 -3.61
CA TRP A 72 -5.67 -5.75 -2.63
C TRP A 72 -4.36 -6.27 -3.19
N LEU A 73 -4.38 -7.32 -4.03
CA LEU A 73 -3.15 -7.86 -4.63
C LEU A 73 -2.55 -6.94 -5.72
N ASP A 74 -3.32 -6.00 -6.24
CA ASP A 74 -2.91 -5.06 -7.29
C ASP A 74 -2.26 -3.78 -6.73
N ILE A 75 -2.26 -3.60 -5.41
CA ILE A 75 -1.76 -2.41 -4.70
C ILE A 75 -0.35 -2.69 -4.15
N ASP A 76 0.61 -1.81 -4.40
CA ASP A 76 1.96 -1.93 -3.81
C ASP A 76 1.92 -1.59 -2.30
N HIS A 77 1.74 -2.61 -1.46
CA HIS A 77 1.71 -2.48 -0.01
C HIS A 77 3.11 -2.34 0.60
N GLU A 78 4.20 -2.59 -0.12
CA GLU A 78 5.54 -2.29 0.41
C GLU A 78 5.83 -0.80 0.36
N ARG A 79 5.42 -0.12 -0.71
CA ARG A 79 5.48 1.35 -0.81
C ARG A 79 4.42 2.03 0.04
N ASN A 80 3.22 1.43 0.12
CA ASN A 80 2.11 1.99 0.88
C ASN A 80 2.08 1.53 2.35
N SER A 81 2.95 0.60 2.75
CA SER A 81 3.18 0.34 4.17
C SER A 81 3.72 1.64 4.74
N PRO A 82 2.97 2.29 5.65
CA PRO A 82 3.55 3.40 6.39
C PRO A 82 4.77 2.80 7.08
N SER A 83 5.96 3.20 6.64
CA SER A 83 7.19 2.85 7.33
C SER A 83 6.94 3.01 8.83
N PRO A 84 7.38 2.10 9.71
CA PRO A 84 7.14 2.21 11.16
C PRO A 84 7.71 3.50 11.78
N LYS A 85 8.33 4.38 10.98
CA LYS A 85 8.63 5.77 11.31
C LYS A 85 7.43 6.74 11.28
N ALA A 86 6.21 6.22 11.21
CA ALA A 86 5.00 6.96 11.57
C ALA A 86 4.30 6.37 12.81
N GLY A 87 5.00 5.58 13.63
CA GLY A 87 4.62 5.43 15.02
C GLY A 87 4.66 6.82 15.66
N SER A 88 3.49 7.38 15.96
CA SER A 88 3.30 8.62 16.72
C SER A 88 4.44 9.62 16.53
N ARG A 89 4.41 10.42 15.45
CA ARG A 89 5.27 11.61 15.36
C ARG A 89 4.73 12.67 16.33
N THR A 90 4.68 12.33 17.62
CA THR A 90 4.77 13.35 18.65
C THR A 90 6.03 14.14 18.35
N PRO A 91 5.92 15.46 18.12
CA PRO A 91 7.08 16.28 17.84
C PRO A 91 8.08 16.16 19.00
N ALA A 92 9.38 16.32 18.69
CA ALA A 92 10.41 16.32 19.72
C ALA A 92 10.01 17.29 20.84
N GLY A 93 9.97 16.80 22.09
CA GLY A 93 9.55 17.59 23.25
C GLY A 93 8.07 17.49 23.64
N TRP A 94 7.22 16.74 22.91
CA TRP A 94 5.81 16.51 23.26
C TRP A 94 5.60 15.91 24.66
N GLU A 95 6.53 15.05 25.11
CA GLU A 95 6.49 14.44 26.44
C GLU A 95 6.74 15.46 27.58
N ARG A 96 7.38 16.60 27.27
CA ARG A 96 7.65 17.68 28.23
C ARG A 96 6.47 18.64 28.40
N LEU A 97 5.46 18.54 27.53
CA LEU A 97 4.26 19.37 27.61
C LEU A 97 3.24 18.73 28.55
N ASP A 98 2.66 19.54 29.43
CA ASP A 98 1.47 19.20 30.19
C ASP A 98 0.21 19.21 29.29
N ALA A 99 -0.95 18.91 29.87
CA ALA A 99 -2.21 18.88 29.12
C ALA A 99 -2.55 20.22 28.46
N GLY A 100 -2.18 21.35 29.08
CA GLY A 100 -2.41 22.68 28.54
C GLY A 100 -1.52 22.98 27.33
N GLY A 101 -0.24 22.66 27.43
CA GLY A 101 0.71 22.82 26.33
C GLY A 101 0.33 21.98 25.10
N ARG A 102 -0.14 20.73 25.32
CA ARG A 102 -0.61 19.87 24.22
C ARG A 102 -1.84 20.46 23.53
N ALA A 103 -2.80 20.97 24.30
CA ALA A 103 -4.01 21.59 23.76
C ALA A 103 -3.69 22.83 22.90
N GLN A 104 -2.69 23.63 23.29
CA GLN A 104 -2.27 24.80 22.52
C GLN A 104 -1.67 24.42 21.15
N VAL A 105 -0.85 23.36 21.11
CA VAL A 105 -0.27 22.86 19.85
C VAL A 105 -1.37 22.29 18.94
N GLU A 106 -2.33 21.54 19.50
CA GLU A 106 -3.46 21.03 18.73
C GLU A 106 -4.33 22.14 18.13
N ALA A 107 -4.63 23.18 18.92
CA ALA A 107 -5.39 24.33 18.45
C ALA A 107 -4.67 25.05 17.30
N PHE A 108 -3.35 25.18 17.38
CA PHE A 108 -2.53 25.78 16.32
C PHE A 108 -2.56 24.96 15.02
N ILE A 109 -2.38 23.64 15.09
CA ILE A 109 -2.44 22.75 13.92
C ILE A 109 -3.84 22.80 13.27
N LYS A 110 -4.90 22.76 14.09
CA LYS A 110 -6.28 22.90 13.59
C LYS A 110 -6.49 24.23 12.87
N GLY A 111 -5.92 25.33 13.39
CA GLY A 111 -5.97 26.64 12.74
C GLY A 111 -5.25 26.68 11.39
N LEU A 112 -4.10 26.01 11.27
CA LEU A 112 -3.37 25.89 9.99
C LEU A 112 -4.17 25.09 8.96
N LEU A 113 -4.78 23.98 9.37
CA LEU A 113 -5.56 23.11 8.47
C LEU A 113 -6.91 23.71 8.06
N ALA A 114 -7.50 24.58 8.90
CA ALA A 114 -8.75 25.26 8.60
C ALA A 114 -8.59 26.45 7.64
N ARG A 115 -7.34 26.84 7.32
CA ARG A 115 -7.09 27.94 6.40
C ARG A 115 -7.36 27.47 4.96
N PRO A 116 -8.17 28.20 4.17
CA PRO A 116 -8.39 27.85 2.78
C PRO A 116 -7.04 27.90 2.02
N PRO A 117 -6.85 27.04 1.01
CA PRO A 117 -5.69 27.15 0.13
C PRO A 117 -5.66 28.57 -0.43
N HIS A 118 -4.49 29.20 -0.39
CA HIS A 118 -4.30 30.51 -1.00
C HIS A 118 -4.71 30.39 -2.48
N PRO A 119 -5.58 31.25 -3.02
CA PRO A 119 -5.82 31.26 -4.45
C PRO A 119 -4.46 31.51 -5.14
N ASP A 120 -4.11 30.67 -6.10
CA ASP A 120 -2.99 30.97 -7.00
C ASP A 120 -3.22 32.38 -7.56
N PRO A 121 -2.18 33.24 -7.66
CA PRO A 121 -2.33 34.53 -8.31
C PRO A 121 -2.84 34.27 -9.73
N GLU A 122 -4.06 34.74 -10.02
CA GLU A 122 -4.66 34.67 -11.34
C GLU A 122 -3.69 35.25 -12.37
N ASP A 123 -3.33 34.43 -13.34
CA ASP A 123 -2.51 34.78 -14.49
C ASP A 123 -3.37 35.69 -15.41
N ASP A 124 -3.44 36.97 -15.05
CA ASP A 124 -4.22 38.06 -15.70
C ASP A 124 -3.66 38.45 -17.09
N ASP A 125 -2.85 37.58 -17.71
CA ASP A 125 -2.10 37.86 -18.95
C ASP A 125 -2.57 36.97 -20.12
N ARG A 126 -3.87 36.68 -20.20
CA ARG A 126 -4.46 36.06 -21.40
C ARG A 126 -5.10 37.14 -22.28
N PRO A 127 -4.44 37.57 -23.37
CA PRO A 127 -5.04 38.52 -24.29
C PRO A 127 -6.27 37.88 -24.94
N ALA A 128 -7.41 38.57 -24.84
CA ALA A 128 -8.60 38.26 -25.62
C ALA A 128 -8.29 38.47 -27.11
N GLY A 129 -8.30 37.39 -27.89
CA GLY A 129 -8.20 37.46 -29.34
C GLY A 129 -9.55 37.87 -29.94
N ASP A 130 -9.55 38.96 -30.70
CA ASP A 130 -10.50 39.24 -31.80
C ASP A 130 -10.23 38.32 -33.00
#